data_AF-A0A176WIK7-F1
#
_entry.id   AF-A0A176WIK7-F1
#
_cell.length_a   1.000
_cell.length_b   1.000
_cell.length_c   1.000
_cell.angle_alpha   90.00
_cell.angle_beta   90.00
_cell.angle_gamma   90.00
#
_symmetry.space_group_name_H-M   'P 1'
#
loop_
_entity.id
_entity.type
_entity.pdbx_description
1 polymer ?
#
loop_
_entity_poly.entity_id
_entity_poly.type
_entity_poly.pdbx_seq_one_letter_code
_entity_poly.pdbx_strand_id
1 'polypeptide(L)'
;MATSSATSTQTCQDDVEKRPSRCRWDAGNNEAQQSGEELDLQQRIGCELGPKMAETSARDSAEEGGRNVGICGDGGAREAPAAGGSGSIPPPTNPLVTPLLTDMYQVTMAYAYWKAGKQNDRAVFDLLHRKNPFGGEYTVFAGLEECVRFAANFRFTDADIEYLRTVMPPVCEDGFFSFLKAVDCSEVDIHAIAEGSVCFPRVPLLRVEGPLLVVQLLETTFLTLVNYASLVATNAARFRKVAGHDKLLLEFGLRRAQGPDGGISGSKYCYLGGFDATSNLEAGQRFGIPVRGTHSHAFVSSYMSFDEIIDRKLQRSDGSSTCEDFVLLTMQCLKRMQGAPSLQHWFGETNHSELAAFTSYALAFPTAFQALVDTYDVLKSGVPNFCAVALALHELGFKAVGIRLDSGDLSYFSVESRKFFRAVEKEFGAQGFGNMVITASNDINEDTLDALNKQGHEIDAYGIGTQLITCYKQPALGCVYKLVEINGQPRIKLSEDVTKVTIPCKKQCYRLYGKEGYALVDLMVGDDESPPRAGERILCRHPFSESRRAFVVPSRVEPLYKCYWSGSSGAPREPLPSLEELREHCRRELEAQRSDHVRAFNPTPYKVSVSAKLYDFIHFLWLNEAPVGELH
;
A
#
# COMPACT_ATOMS: atom_id res chain seq x y z
N MET A 1 -68.33 20.47 0.03
CA MET A 1 -67.77 21.84 -0.10
C MET A 1 -66.27 21.69 -0.19
N ALA A 2 -65.51 22.21 -1.15
CA ALA A 2 -65.78 22.72 -2.51
C ALA A 2 -64.39 22.67 -3.24
N THR A 3 -64.20 21.95 -4.36
CA THR A 3 -64.20 22.44 -5.76
C THR A 3 -63.45 23.77 -5.95
N SER A 4 -62.53 23.99 -6.91
CA SER A 4 -62.28 23.42 -8.26
C SER A 4 -60.81 23.68 -8.69
N SER A 5 -60.05 22.84 -9.41
CA SER A 5 -59.98 22.62 -10.89
C SER A 5 -60.03 23.89 -11.77
N ALA A 6 -59.29 24.04 -12.90
CA ALA A 6 -58.13 23.35 -13.51
C ALA A 6 -57.70 24.12 -14.81
N THR A 7 -56.67 23.64 -15.55
CA THR A 7 -56.40 23.87 -17.01
C THR A 7 -56.07 25.31 -17.50
N SER A 8 -55.39 25.59 -18.64
CA SER A 8 -54.55 24.78 -19.57
C SER A 8 -53.75 25.69 -20.55
N THR A 9 -52.65 25.16 -21.11
CA THR A 9 -52.02 25.41 -22.44
C THR A 9 -52.41 26.61 -23.32
N GLN A 10 -51.43 27.27 -23.99
CA GLN A 10 -51.07 27.02 -25.41
C GLN A 10 -49.76 27.74 -25.84
N THR A 11 -49.27 27.50 -27.07
CA THR A 11 -47.97 27.94 -27.63
C THR A 11 -48.10 28.51 -29.06
N CYS A 12 -47.30 29.54 -29.39
CA CYS A 12 -46.71 29.92 -30.71
C CYS A 12 -45.74 31.10 -30.44
N GLN A 13 -44.54 31.25 -31.02
CA GLN A 13 -44.14 31.41 -32.44
C GLN A 13 -44.70 32.69 -33.10
N ASP A 14 -43.94 33.62 -33.72
CA ASP A 14 -42.48 33.94 -33.81
C ASP A 14 -42.39 35.51 -34.01
N ASP A 15 -41.40 36.25 -34.57
CA ASP A 15 -40.18 35.98 -35.35
C ASP A 15 -39.22 37.22 -35.46
N VAL A 16 -37.93 36.98 -35.84
CA VAL A 16 -36.99 37.80 -36.67
C VAL A 16 -36.62 39.27 -36.32
N GLU A 17 -35.34 39.73 -36.36
CA GLU A 17 -34.01 39.12 -36.71
C GLU A 17 -32.91 39.50 -35.65
N LYS A 18 -31.77 40.24 -35.80
CA LYS A 18 -31.07 40.87 -36.95
C LYS A 18 -29.51 40.99 -36.83
N ARG A 19 -28.81 39.89 -36.50
CA ARG A 19 -27.36 39.64 -36.83
C ARG A 19 -26.29 40.47 -36.07
N PRO A 20 -24.97 40.18 -36.25
CA PRO A 20 -24.26 38.96 -36.70
C PRO A 20 -23.47 38.34 -35.50
N SER A 21 -22.36 37.58 -35.51
CA SER A 21 -21.32 37.15 -36.49
C SER A 21 -20.79 35.72 -36.15
N ARG A 22 -19.64 35.30 -36.71
CA ARG A 22 -18.87 34.07 -36.37
C ARG A 22 -17.36 34.27 -36.62
N CYS A 23 -16.51 33.50 -35.93
CA CYS A 23 -15.42 32.63 -36.46
C CYS A 23 -14.77 31.88 -35.28
N ARG A 24 -14.53 30.55 -35.33
CA ARG A 24 -13.43 29.83 -36.01
C ARG A 24 -12.03 30.27 -35.59
N TRP A 25 -11.25 29.31 -35.11
CA TRP A 25 -9.79 29.35 -34.98
C TRP A 25 -9.23 28.03 -35.51
N ASP A 26 -8.38 28.15 -36.53
CA ASP A 26 -7.48 27.09 -37.02
C ASP A 26 -6.04 27.47 -36.60
N ALA A 27 -5.07 26.59 -36.82
CA ALA A 27 -3.68 26.76 -36.38
C ALA A 27 -2.88 27.82 -37.18
N GLY A 28 -1.82 28.38 -36.57
CA GLY A 28 -0.74 29.05 -37.31
C GLY A 28 -0.09 30.24 -36.57
N ASN A 29 1.25 30.20 -36.52
CA ASN A 29 2.26 31.21 -36.14
C ASN A 29 1.83 32.63 -35.75
N ASN A 30 2.54 33.15 -34.75
CA ASN A 30 3.12 34.49 -34.86
C ASN A 30 4.61 34.42 -34.47
N GLU A 31 5.49 34.56 -35.47
CA GLU A 31 6.93 34.82 -35.29
C GLU A 31 7.21 36.33 -35.36
N ALA A 32 8.49 36.71 -35.35
CA ALA A 32 9.04 38.08 -35.38
C ALA A 32 8.87 38.85 -34.05
N GLN A 33 9.90 39.53 -33.52
CA GLN A 33 11.31 39.70 -33.93
C GLN A 33 12.14 39.89 -32.62
N GLN A 34 13.47 39.73 -32.55
CA GLN A 34 14.50 40.01 -33.55
C GLN A 34 15.80 39.18 -33.29
N SER A 35 16.76 39.30 -34.21
CA SER A 35 18.18 38.85 -34.16
C SER A 35 18.88 38.85 -32.79
N GLY A 36 19.90 38.02 -32.51
CA GLY A 36 20.64 37.09 -33.39
C GLY A 36 21.95 36.63 -32.73
N GLU A 37 22.91 36.12 -33.53
CA GLU A 37 24.26 35.66 -33.12
C GLU A 37 24.31 34.41 -32.21
N GLU A 38 24.23 33.23 -32.84
CA GLU A 38 24.77 31.98 -32.30
C GLU A 38 26.22 31.82 -32.78
N LEU A 39 27.22 32.00 -31.89
CA LEU A 39 28.58 31.47 -32.00
C LEU A 39 29.44 31.77 -30.76
N ASP A 40 30.49 30.96 -30.57
CA ASP A 40 31.64 31.13 -29.66
C ASP A 40 31.38 31.30 -28.14
N LEU A 41 31.36 30.18 -27.39
CA LEU A 41 31.93 30.10 -26.02
C LEU A 41 32.09 28.66 -25.46
N GLN A 42 32.75 27.76 -26.22
CA GLN A 42 33.23 26.47 -25.69
C GLN A 42 34.72 26.20 -26.00
N GLN A 43 35.59 27.19 -25.79
CA GLN A 43 37.04 26.99 -25.72
C GLN A 43 37.72 27.87 -24.67
N ARG A 44 37.93 27.29 -23.47
CA ARG A 44 38.85 27.68 -22.36
C ARG A 44 38.44 26.82 -21.14
N ILE A 45 39.31 26.09 -20.43
CA ILE A 45 40.77 25.91 -20.48
C ILE A 45 41.07 24.40 -20.38
N GLY A 46 42.14 23.93 -21.03
CA GLY A 46 42.68 22.57 -20.86
C GLY A 46 43.97 22.54 -20.04
N CYS A 47 44.67 21.40 -20.08
CA CYS A 47 45.85 21.03 -19.27
C CYS A 47 45.51 20.66 -17.80
N GLU A 48 46.21 19.73 -17.14
CA GLU A 48 47.47 19.08 -17.56
C GLU A 48 47.69 17.65 -16.99
N LEU A 49 48.71 16.99 -17.56
CA LEU A 49 49.40 15.76 -17.14
C LEU A 49 48.71 14.40 -17.38
N GLY A 50 49.52 13.44 -17.83
CA GLY A 50 49.14 12.09 -18.27
C GLY A 50 49.81 10.97 -17.46
N PRO A 51 49.85 9.72 -18.00
CA PRO A 51 50.05 8.52 -17.20
C PRO A 51 51.52 8.12 -16.97
N LYS A 52 51.75 7.37 -15.88
CA LYS A 52 52.92 6.48 -15.72
C LYS A 52 52.52 5.17 -15.04
N MET A 53 53.10 4.06 -15.50
CA MET A 53 53.10 2.78 -14.79
C MET A 53 54.24 2.73 -13.77
N ALA A 54 54.09 1.90 -12.74
CA ALA A 54 55.19 1.21 -12.07
C ALA A 54 54.66 -0.11 -11.49
N GLU A 55 55.44 -1.19 -11.63
CA GLU A 55 55.15 -2.50 -11.05
C GLU A 55 55.71 -2.58 -9.62
N THR A 56 55.15 -3.45 -8.76
CA THR A 56 55.90 -4.55 -8.11
C THR A 56 55.05 -5.38 -7.13
N SER A 57 55.03 -6.71 -7.35
CA SER A 57 55.24 -7.83 -6.39
C SER A 57 54.56 -7.85 -4.98
N ALA A 58 54.19 -8.99 -4.39
CA ALA A 58 54.36 -10.39 -4.81
C ALA A 58 53.49 -11.38 -3.98
N ARG A 59 53.23 -12.55 -4.59
CA ARG A 59 53.13 -13.91 -4.01
C ARG A 59 52.03 -14.29 -3.00
N ASP A 60 51.37 -15.40 -3.38
CA ASP A 60 51.15 -16.67 -2.64
C ASP A 60 50.44 -16.64 -1.26
N SER A 61 49.61 -17.63 -0.88
CA SER A 61 49.47 -19.01 -1.37
C SER A 61 48.00 -19.46 -1.47
N ALA A 62 47.75 -20.55 -2.20
CA ALA A 62 46.50 -21.31 -2.11
C ALA A 62 46.61 -22.46 -1.09
N GLU A 63 45.48 -22.98 -0.61
CA GLU A 63 45.40 -24.29 0.03
C GLU A 63 44.07 -24.98 -0.34
N GLU A 64 44.11 -26.30 -0.54
CA GLU A 64 42.99 -27.08 -1.11
C GLU A 64 42.07 -27.68 -0.04
N GLY A 65 40.78 -27.84 -0.36
CA GLY A 65 39.76 -28.26 0.63
C GLY A 65 38.60 -29.11 0.07
N GLY A 66 38.86 -29.95 -0.94
CA GLY A 66 37.80 -30.74 -1.59
C GLY A 66 37.21 -31.86 -0.71
N ARG A 67 35.88 -31.91 -0.56
CA ARG A 67 35.12 -33.08 -0.10
C ARG A 67 33.79 -33.21 -0.85
N ASN A 68 33.40 -34.45 -1.14
CA ASN A 68 32.33 -34.78 -2.08
C ASN A 68 31.31 -35.75 -1.43
N VAL A 69 30.12 -35.24 -1.06
CA VAL A 69 28.85 -35.94 -0.71
C VAL A 69 27.72 -34.88 -0.87
N GLY A 70 26.50 -35.17 -1.33
CA GLY A 70 25.93 -36.41 -1.87
C GLY A 70 24.47 -36.65 -1.44
N ILE A 71 23.52 -36.28 -2.31
CA ILE A 71 22.13 -36.78 -2.44
C ILE A 71 21.11 -36.48 -1.29
N CYS A 72 19.97 -35.93 -1.72
CA CYS A 72 18.60 -35.89 -1.17
C CYS A 72 18.31 -36.26 0.31
N GLY A 73 17.54 -35.39 1.02
CA GLY A 73 16.91 -35.75 2.30
C GLY A 73 15.94 -34.72 2.90
N ASP A 74 14.64 -34.92 2.64
CA ASP A 74 13.48 -34.53 3.47
C ASP A 74 13.09 -33.05 3.71
N GLY A 75 11.82 -32.84 4.07
CA GLY A 75 11.14 -31.55 4.16
C GLY A 75 11.19 -30.90 5.56
N GLY A 76 12.23 -30.11 5.82
CA GLY A 76 12.30 -29.26 7.01
C GLY A 76 11.47 -27.98 6.88
N ALA A 77 10.18 -28.02 7.25
CA ALA A 77 9.43 -26.80 7.54
C ALA A 77 10.11 -26.07 8.71
N ARG A 78 10.53 -24.80 8.50
CA ARG A 78 11.06 -23.98 9.60
C ARG A 78 9.89 -23.60 10.52
N GLU A 79 9.77 -24.30 11.62
CA GLU A 79 8.82 -23.96 12.68
C GLU A 79 9.04 -22.50 13.12
N ALA A 80 7.96 -21.71 13.08
CA ALA A 80 7.97 -20.41 13.72
C ALA A 80 8.13 -20.62 15.24
N PRO A 81 8.99 -19.88 15.94
CA PRO A 81 9.21 -20.08 17.37
C PRO A 81 7.89 -19.84 18.13
N ALA A 82 7.49 -20.82 18.94
CA ALA A 82 6.18 -20.83 19.58
C ALA A 82 5.95 -19.58 20.46
N ALA A 83 4.76 -18.98 20.32
CA ALA A 83 4.33 -17.84 21.12
C ALA A 83 4.11 -18.26 22.59
N GLY A 84 5.18 -18.25 23.40
CA GLY A 84 5.19 -18.83 24.74
C GLY A 84 6.36 -18.38 25.62
N GLY A 85 6.74 -17.10 25.57
CA GLY A 85 7.78 -16.55 26.42
C GLY A 85 7.75 -15.03 26.53
N SER A 86 8.20 -14.49 27.67
CA SER A 86 8.30 -13.05 27.93
C SER A 86 9.52 -12.41 27.24
N GLY A 87 9.57 -12.51 25.91
CA GLY A 87 10.61 -11.89 25.10
C GLY A 87 10.48 -10.37 25.06
N SER A 88 11.61 -9.66 25.02
CA SER A 88 11.65 -8.22 24.74
C SER A 88 11.12 -7.94 23.33
N ILE A 89 10.18 -6.99 23.19
CA ILE A 89 9.67 -6.57 21.88
C ILE A 89 10.83 -5.96 21.06
N PRO A 90 11.10 -6.44 19.84
CA PRO A 90 12.22 -5.95 19.03
C PRO A 90 12.04 -4.48 18.64
N PRO A 91 13.12 -3.77 18.27
CA PRO A 91 13.05 -2.40 17.77
C PRO A 91 12.24 -2.31 16.46
N PRO A 92 11.81 -1.09 16.05
CA PRO A 92 11.17 -0.85 14.75
C PRO A 92 11.94 -1.45 13.57
N THR A 93 11.20 -1.88 12.55
CA THR A 93 11.75 -2.56 11.36
C THR A 93 12.47 -1.61 10.41
N ASN A 94 12.22 -0.30 10.53
CA ASN A 94 12.99 0.77 9.90
C ASN A 94 13.85 1.47 10.98
N PRO A 95 15.19 1.50 10.86
CA PRO A 95 16.08 2.13 11.83
C PRO A 95 15.99 3.65 11.91
N LEU A 96 15.27 4.31 10.98
CA LEU A 96 14.97 5.75 11.05
C LEU A 96 13.87 6.09 12.07
N VAL A 97 13.17 5.10 12.62
CA VAL A 97 12.10 5.29 13.62
C VAL A 97 12.72 5.44 15.02
N THR A 98 13.33 6.60 15.25
CA THR A 98 13.98 7.00 16.53
C THR A 98 13.21 8.16 17.18
N PRO A 99 13.52 8.54 18.44
CA PRO A 99 12.93 9.74 19.05
C PRO A 99 13.23 11.07 18.35
N LEU A 100 14.19 11.10 17.40
CA LEU A 100 14.41 12.24 16.51
C LEU A 100 13.52 12.22 15.25
N LEU A 101 12.70 11.17 15.02
CA LEU A 101 11.64 11.17 14.02
C LEU A 101 10.42 11.96 14.53
N THR A 102 10.67 13.25 14.80
CA THR A 102 9.76 14.19 15.44
C THR A 102 10.04 15.62 14.98
N ASP A 103 9.11 16.54 15.21
CA ASP A 103 9.29 17.95 14.84
C ASP A 103 10.00 18.75 15.94
N MET A 104 10.77 19.78 15.57
CA MET A 104 11.45 20.65 16.54
C MET A 104 10.50 21.28 17.58
N TYR A 105 9.24 21.56 17.21
CA TYR A 105 8.25 22.10 18.15
C TYR A 105 7.84 21.09 19.23
N GLN A 106 8.00 19.78 19.02
CA GLN A 106 7.72 18.77 20.03
C GLN A 106 8.76 18.83 21.15
N VAL A 107 10.04 19.04 20.82
CA VAL A 107 11.12 19.17 21.81
C VAL A 107 11.05 20.50 22.57
N THR A 108 10.71 21.60 21.90
CA THR A 108 10.52 22.89 22.62
C THR A 108 9.26 22.90 23.48
N MET A 109 8.20 22.21 23.08
CA MET A 109 7.01 21.99 23.92
C MET A 109 7.30 21.07 25.11
N ALA A 110 8.10 20.01 24.91
CA ALA A 110 8.58 19.16 26.00
C ALA A 110 9.41 19.96 27.02
N TYR A 111 10.30 20.85 26.56
CA TYR A 111 11.03 21.76 27.46
C TYR A 111 10.08 22.69 28.22
N ALA A 112 9.07 23.26 27.55
CA ALA A 112 8.07 24.12 28.20
C ALA A 112 7.26 23.37 29.27
N TYR A 113 6.86 22.11 29.02
CA TYR A 113 6.20 21.28 30.03
C TYR A 113 7.12 20.92 31.20
N TRP A 114 8.37 20.55 30.93
CA TRP A 114 9.37 20.26 31.96
C TRP A 114 9.63 21.49 32.84
N LYS A 115 9.83 22.67 32.22
CA LYS A 115 10.08 23.93 32.93
C LYS A 115 8.88 24.41 33.75
N ALA A 116 7.66 24.07 33.33
CA ALA A 116 6.43 24.35 34.06
C ALA A 116 6.06 23.30 35.12
N GLY A 117 6.86 22.23 35.30
CA GLY A 117 6.55 21.13 36.22
C GLY A 117 5.40 20.22 35.77
N LYS A 118 5.00 20.30 34.50
CA LYS A 118 3.84 19.60 33.90
C LYS A 118 4.19 18.27 33.23
N GLN A 119 5.46 17.90 33.18
CA GLN A 119 5.94 16.72 32.46
C GLN A 119 5.29 15.40 32.92
N ASN A 120 4.90 15.33 34.20
CA ASN A 120 4.29 14.17 34.85
C ASN A 120 2.75 14.25 34.98
N ASP A 121 2.10 15.28 34.41
CA ASP A 121 0.63 15.29 34.33
C ASP A 121 0.15 14.06 33.55
N ARG A 122 -0.85 13.31 34.06
CA ARG A 122 -1.39 12.15 33.33
C ARG A 122 -2.32 12.64 32.23
N ALA A 123 -1.97 12.36 30.98
CA ALA A 123 -2.70 12.82 29.80
C ALA A 123 -3.21 11.65 28.94
N VAL A 124 -4.35 11.83 28.29
CA VAL A 124 -4.95 10.89 27.32
C VAL A 124 -5.05 11.55 25.95
N PHE A 125 -4.52 10.88 24.93
CA PHE A 125 -4.55 11.29 23.53
C PHE A 125 -5.22 10.25 22.65
N ASP A 126 -6.06 10.71 21.72
CA ASP A 126 -6.73 9.90 20.70
C ASP A 126 -6.07 10.10 19.32
N LEU A 127 -5.69 9.02 18.63
CA LEU A 127 -5.25 9.02 17.23
C LEU A 127 -6.41 8.59 16.33
N LEU A 128 -6.92 9.49 15.47
CA LEU A 128 -8.09 9.24 14.60
C LEU A 128 -7.94 9.87 13.21
N HIS A 129 -8.59 9.30 12.19
CA HIS A 129 -8.81 9.96 10.89
C HIS A 129 -10.17 10.69 10.86
N ARG A 130 -10.27 11.79 10.10
CA ARG A 130 -11.50 12.61 10.00
C ARG A 130 -12.39 12.29 8.80
N LYS A 131 -11.85 11.64 7.78
CA LYS A 131 -12.51 11.20 6.54
C LYS A 131 -11.86 9.90 6.08
N ASN A 132 -12.63 8.99 5.49
CA ASN A 132 -12.10 7.83 4.80
C ASN A 132 -11.40 8.27 3.50
N PRO A 133 -10.35 7.55 3.02
CA PRO A 133 -9.59 7.94 1.84
C PRO A 133 -10.30 7.52 0.54
N PHE A 134 -9.84 8.11 -0.58
CA PHE A 134 -10.23 7.72 -1.95
C PHE A 134 -11.75 7.80 -2.23
N GLY A 135 -12.47 8.63 -1.48
CA GLY A 135 -13.94 8.73 -1.55
C GLY A 135 -14.70 7.47 -1.10
N GLY A 136 -14.03 6.53 -0.43
CA GLY A 136 -14.67 5.35 0.16
C GLY A 136 -15.37 5.65 1.48
N GLU A 137 -16.02 4.64 2.07
CA GLU A 137 -16.63 4.73 3.41
C GLU A 137 -15.97 3.82 4.47
N TYR A 138 -14.73 3.40 4.23
CA TYR A 138 -13.92 2.65 5.19
C TYR A 138 -12.42 2.97 5.07
N THR A 139 -11.67 2.66 6.12
CA THR A 139 -10.20 2.59 6.17
C THR A 139 -9.79 1.24 6.77
N VAL A 140 -8.79 0.55 6.22
CA VAL A 140 -8.11 -0.57 6.90
C VAL A 140 -7.07 0.02 7.84
N PHE A 141 -7.14 -0.28 9.13
CA PHE A 141 -6.16 0.23 10.10
C PHE A 141 -4.86 -0.58 10.05
N ALA A 142 -3.73 0.09 9.91
CA ALA A 142 -2.39 -0.49 9.95
C ALA A 142 -1.34 0.48 10.54
N GLY A 143 -0.20 -0.08 10.94
CA GLY A 143 0.94 0.61 11.56
C GLY A 143 1.08 0.43 13.07
N LEU A 144 0.21 -0.37 13.72
CA LEU A 144 0.23 -0.58 15.18
C LEU A 144 1.49 -1.31 15.64
N GLU A 145 1.91 -2.34 14.89
CA GLU A 145 3.09 -3.14 15.21
C GLU A 145 4.34 -2.27 15.38
N GLU A 146 4.58 -1.32 14.46
CA GLU A 146 5.73 -0.41 14.54
C GLU A 146 5.58 0.64 15.66
N CYS A 147 4.37 1.12 15.95
CA CYS A 147 4.11 2.01 17.09
C CYS A 147 4.43 1.32 18.43
N VAL A 148 4.08 0.04 18.58
CA VAL A 148 4.38 -0.74 19.80
C VAL A 148 5.88 -1.06 19.88
N ARG A 149 6.53 -1.44 18.78
CA ARG A 149 7.99 -1.60 18.70
C ARG A 149 8.73 -0.32 19.10
N PHE A 150 8.27 0.84 18.61
CA PHE A 150 8.85 2.14 18.93
C PHE A 150 8.70 2.49 20.40
N ALA A 151 7.49 2.39 20.96
CA ALA A 151 7.26 2.66 22.39
C ALA A 151 8.09 1.73 23.30
N ALA A 152 8.16 0.44 22.98
CA ALA A 152 8.94 -0.54 23.73
C ALA A 152 10.45 -0.26 23.75
N ASN A 153 10.97 0.43 22.72
CA ASN A 153 12.40 0.71 22.53
C ASN A 153 12.73 2.22 22.59
N PHE A 154 11.79 3.06 23.04
CA PHE A 154 11.96 4.51 23.09
C PHE A 154 13.08 4.90 24.07
N ARG A 155 14.21 5.43 23.55
CA ARG A 155 15.30 6.09 24.29
C ARG A 155 16.01 7.09 23.39
N PHE A 156 16.35 8.26 23.93
CA PHE A 156 17.34 9.14 23.31
C PHE A 156 18.75 8.61 23.59
N THR A 157 19.60 8.55 22.56
CA THR A 157 21.02 8.21 22.70
C THR A 157 21.85 9.43 23.14
N ASP A 158 23.08 9.22 23.58
CA ASP A 158 24.01 10.32 23.88
C ASP A 158 24.27 11.23 22.67
N ALA A 159 24.28 10.68 21.44
CA ALA A 159 24.41 11.44 20.21
C ALA A 159 23.17 12.30 19.93
N ASP A 160 21.96 11.78 20.18
CA ASP A 160 20.72 12.55 20.03
C ASP A 160 20.67 13.71 21.02
N ILE A 161 21.07 13.47 22.27
CA ILE A 161 21.09 14.49 23.32
C ILE A 161 22.11 15.58 23.00
N GLU A 162 23.32 15.22 22.54
CA GLU A 162 24.32 16.22 22.13
C GLU A 162 23.86 17.01 20.90
N TYR A 163 23.25 16.37 19.90
CA TYR A 163 22.63 17.07 18.78
C TYR A 163 21.56 18.06 19.25
N LEU A 164 20.64 17.64 20.14
CA LEU A 164 19.59 18.51 20.67
C LEU A 164 20.14 19.73 21.41
N ARG A 165 21.31 19.62 22.07
CA ARG A 165 21.99 20.77 22.69
C ARG A 165 22.45 21.81 21.67
N THR A 166 22.78 21.42 20.44
CA THR A 166 23.21 22.36 19.38
C THR A 166 22.06 23.11 18.72
N VAL A 167 20.84 22.56 18.72
CA VAL A 167 19.66 23.15 18.05
C VAL A 167 18.66 23.79 19.01
N MET A 168 18.64 23.39 20.28
CA MET A 168 17.80 24.03 21.30
C MET A 168 18.35 25.41 21.71
N PRO A 169 17.48 26.38 22.06
CA PRO A 169 17.93 27.70 22.52
C PRO A 169 18.90 27.61 23.72
N PRO A 170 20.00 28.39 23.77
CA PRO A 170 20.99 28.34 24.87
C PRO A 170 20.49 28.69 26.29
N VAL A 171 19.20 29.01 26.43
CA VAL A 171 18.51 29.21 27.72
C VAL A 171 17.93 27.91 28.30
N CYS A 172 18.04 26.78 27.58
CA CYS A 172 17.56 25.48 28.03
C CYS A 172 18.52 24.81 29.04
N GLU A 173 18.01 24.44 30.21
CA GLU A 173 18.81 23.90 31.32
C GLU A 173 19.31 22.46 31.08
N ASP A 174 20.53 22.16 31.55
CA ASP A 174 21.13 20.80 31.55
C ASP A 174 20.24 19.72 32.17
N GLY A 175 19.39 20.10 33.13
CA GLY A 175 18.42 19.21 33.76
C GLY A 175 17.38 18.65 32.78
N PHE A 176 17.01 19.40 31.74
CA PHE A 176 16.09 18.94 30.71
C PHE A 176 16.73 17.89 29.80
N PHE A 177 17.97 18.11 29.35
CA PHE A 177 18.71 17.14 28.55
C PHE A 177 19.00 15.85 29.34
N SER A 178 19.31 16.00 30.63
CA SER A 178 19.48 14.88 31.57
C SER A 178 18.17 14.09 31.75
N PHE A 179 17.03 14.78 31.80
CA PHE A 179 15.70 14.18 31.85
C PHE A 179 15.35 13.45 30.54
N LEU A 180 15.57 14.06 29.37
CA LEU A 180 15.33 13.41 28.07
C LEU A 180 16.14 12.13 27.91
N LYS A 181 17.41 12.10 28.35
CA LYS A 181 18.24 10.88 28.32
C LYS A 181 17.64 9.73 29.15
N ALA A 182 16.94 10.05 30.24
CA ALA A 182 16.35 9.07 31.15
C ALA A 182 14.92 8.66 30.79
N VAL A 183 14.23 9.41 29.92
CA VAL A 183 12.79 9.26 29.68
C VAL A 183 12.44 8.05 28.81
N ASP A 184 11.31 7.41 29.11
CA ASP A 184 10.79 6.27 28.34
C ASP A 184 9.27 6.12 28.37
N CYS A 185 8.78 5.06 27.72
CA CYS A 185 7.36 4.69 27.68
C CYS A 185 6.96 3.66 28.77
N SER A 186 7.70 3.54 29.87
CA SER A 186 7.38 2.58 30.95
C SER A 186 6.09 2.93 31.71
N GLU A 187 5.69 4.20 31.72
CA GLU A 187 4.41 4.67 32.27
C GLU A 187 3.32 4.90 31.22
N VAL A 188 3.57 4.54 29.96
CA VAL A 188 2.64 4.77 28.84
C VAL A 188 1.78 3.53 28.58
N ASP A 189 0.48 3.71 28.39
CA ASP A 189 -0.48 2.68 28.04
C ASP A 189 -1.05 2.93 26.64
N ILE A 190 -0.85 1.98 25.72
CA ILE A 190 -1.37 2.02 24.35
C ILE A 190 -2.52 1.02 24.23
N HIS A 191 -3.70 1.57 24.04
CA HIS A 191 -4.89 0.82 23.62
C HIS A 191 -5.12 1.08 22.14
N ALA A 192 -5.54 0.07 21.38
CA ALA A 192 -5.80 0.21 19.95
C ALA A 192 -6.93 -0.69 19.48
N ILE A 193 -7.53 -0.34 18.35
CA ILE A 193 -8.27 -1.29 17.52
C ILE A 193 -7.26 -2.32 16.97
N ALA A 194 -7.66 -3.56 16.73
CA ALA A 194 -6.76 -4.55 16.11
C ALA A 194 -6.28 -4.08 14.72
N GLU A 195 -4.99 -4.23 14.44
CA GLU A 195 -4.42 -3.99 13.11
C GLU A 195 -5.04 -4.98 12.09
N GLY A 196 -5.29 -4.50 10.88
CA GLY A 196 -6.10 -5.18 9.86
C GLY A 196 -7.61 -4.91 9.96
N SER A 197 -8.14 -4.40 11.07
CA SER A 197 -9.59 -4.13 11.19
C SER A 197 -10.08 -3.04 10.24
N VAL A 198 -11.35 -3.15 9.85
CA VAL A 198 -12.08 -2.10 9.14
C VAL A 198 -12.50 -1.03 10.15
N CYS A 199 -12.07 0.21 9.91
CA CYS A 199 -12.21 1.35 10.82
C CYS A 199 -12.86 2.55 10.13
N PHE A 200 -13.55 3.38 10.93
CA PHE A 200 -14.39 4.48 10.45
C PHE A 200 -14.02 5.82 11.10
N PRO A 201 -14.30 6.98 10.47
CA PRO A 201 -13.75 8.26 10.91
C PRO A 201 -14.28 8.68 12.28
N ARG A 202 -13.44 9.40 13.03
CA ARG A 202 -13.68 9.87 14.43
C ARG A 202 -13.66 8.79 15.51
N VAL A 203 -13.80 7.50 15.18
CA VAL A 203 -13.43 6.44 16.12
C VAL A 203 -11.89 6.46 16.23
N PRO A 204 -11.29 6.62 17.42
CA PRO A 204 -9.85 6.58 17.53
C PRO A 204 -9.32 5.17 17.27
N LEU A 205 -8.27 5.11 16.45
CA LEU A 205 -7.54 3.91 16.07
C LEU A 205 -6.62 3.48 17.22
N LEU A 206 -5.99 4.46 17.87
CA LEU A 206 -5.22 4.30 19.11
C LEU A 206 -5.71 5.31 20.16
N ARG A 207 -5.66 4.90 21.42
CA ARG A 207 -5.79 5.73 22.62
C ARG A 207 -4.53 5.55 23.46
N VAL A 208 -3.76 6.61 23.62
CA VAL A 208 -2.47 6.63 24.32
C VAL A 208 -2.62 7.41 25.62
N GLU A 209 -2.26 6.80 26.74
CA GLU A 209 -2.32 7.41 28.07
C GLU A 209 -0.92 7.38 28.72
N GLY A 210 -0.51 8.42 29.44
CA GLY A 210 0.78 8.44 30.11
C GLY A 210 1.18 9.83 30.65
N PRO A 211 2.44 10.01 31.08
CA PRO A 211 2.99 11.32 31.42
C PRO A 211 2.98 12.25 30.20
N LEU A 212 2.41 13.45 30.35
CA LEU A 212 2.09 14.42 29.30
C LEU A 212 3.25 14.64 28.31
N LEU A 213 4.46 14.84 28.82
CA LEU A 213 5.63 15.09 27.98
C LEU A 213 5.96 13.88 27.09
N VAL A 214 5.90 12.67 27.65
CA VAL A 214 6.20 11.42 26.92
C VAL A 214 5.16 11.19 25.83
N VAL A 215 3.87 11.23 26.18
CA VAL A 215 2.81 10.96 25.19
C VAL A 215 2.67 12.06 24.14
N GLN A 216 3.15 13.29 24.41
CA GLN A 216 3.25 14.33 23.39
C GLN A 216 4.40 14.07 22.40
N LEU A 217 5.58 13.62 22.86
CA LEU A 217 6.71 13.28 21.98
C LEU A 217 6.39 12.18 20.97
N LEU A 218 5.44 11.29 21.28
CA LEU A 218 4.98 10.22 20.39
C LEU A 218 4.10 10.71 19.22
N GLU A 219 3.55 11.94 19.25
CA GLU A 219 2.58 12.43 18.25
C GLU A 219 3.09 12.28 16.82
N THR A 220 4.23 12.90 16.49
CA THR A 220 4.73 12.95 15.11
C THR A 220 5.12 11.55 14.60
N THR A 221 5.75 10.72 15.44
CA THR A 221 6.17 9.37 15.04
C THR A 221 4.96 8.44 14.82
N PHE A 222 4.00 8.40 15.75
CA PHE A 222 2.79 7.58 15.59
C PHE A 222 1.93 8.04 14.42
N LEU A 223 1.84 9.36 14.17
CA LEU A 223 1.15 9.88 12.98
C LEU A 223 1.84 9.45 11.69
N THR A 224 3.18 9.47 11.62
CA THR A 224 3.93 9.00 10.45
C THR A 224 3.66 7.52 10.16
N LEU A 225 3.80 6.66 11.18
CA LEU A 225 3.62 5.22 11.06
C LEU A 225 2.19 4.83 10.66
N VAL A 226 1.18 5.42 11.29
CA VAL A 226 -0.24 5.07 11.06
C VAL A 226 -0.79 5.66 9.75
N ASN A 227 -0.46 6.91 9.40
CA ASN A 227 -1.00 7.55 8.19
C ASN A 227 -0.64 6.75 6.92
N TYR A 228 0.63 6.40 6.73
CA TYR A 228 1.07 5.74 5.51
C TYR A 228 0.58 4.29 5.45
N ALA A 229 0.77 3.53 6.54
CA ALA A 229 0.35 2.13 6.63
C ALA A 229 -1.14 1.94 6.36
N SER A 230 -2.00 2.68 7.07
CA SER A 230 -3.45 2.58 6.91
C SER A 230 -3.93 3.04 5.52
N LEU A 231 -3.26 4.03 4.92
CA LEU A 231 -3.57 4.51 3.57
C LEU A 231 -3.26 3.44 2.51
N VAL A 232 -2.06 2.87 2.55
CA VAL A 232 -1.60 1.85 1.59
C VAL A 232 -2.42 0.56 1.72
N ALA A 233 -2.67 0.09 2.96
CA ALA A 233 -3.53 -1.07 3.20
C ALA A 233 -4.96 -0.86 2.67
N THR A 234 -5.53 0.34 2.85
CA THR A 234 -6.85 0.68 2.29
C THR A 234 -6.83 0.74 0.76
N ASN A 235 -5.77 1.28 0.15
CA ASN A 235 -5.63 1.32 -1.32
C ASN A 235 -5.56 -0.10 -1.88
N ALA A 236 -4.69 -0.94 -1.31
CA ALA A 236 -4.53 -2.34 -1.69
C ALA A 236 -5.84 -3.15 -1.55
N ALA A 237 -6.60 -2.95 -0.47
CA ALA A 237 -7.91 -3.58 -0.28
C ALA A 237 -8.93 -3.19 -1.35
N ARG A 238 -8.90 -1.93 -1.83
CA ARG A 238 -9.75 -1.47 -2.93
C ARG A 238 -9.34 -2.09 -4.27
N PHE A 239 -8.05 -2.14 -4.57
CA PHE A 239 -7.51 -2.83 -5.74
C PHE A 239 -7.90 -4.32 -5.75
N ARG A 240 -7.72 -5.05 -4.63
CA ARG A 240 -8.20 -6.43 -4.45
C ARG A 240 -9.69 -6.56 -4.74
N LYS A 241 -10.50 -5.64 -4.22
CA LYS A 241 -11.95 -5.67 -4.44
C LYS A 241 -12.36 -5.52 -5.91
N VAL A 242 -11.69 -4.68 -6.69
CA VAL A 242 -12.02 -4.50 -8.12
C VAL A 242 -11.42 -5.63 -8.99
N ALA A 243 -10.24 -6.14 -8.64
CA ALA A 243 -9.60 -7.24 -9.36
C ALA A 243 -10.27 -8.61 -9.13
N GLY A 244 -10.97 -8.80 -8.02
CA GLY A 244 -11.51 -10.10 -7.61
C GLY A 244 -10.52 -10.93 -6.80
N HIS A 245 -10.96 -12.10 -6.33
CA HIS A 245 -10.13 -13.03 -5.53
C HIS A 245 -9.51 -14.16 -6.37
N ASP A 246 -9.92 -14.31 -7.62
CA ASP A 246 -9.39 -15.27 -8.60
C ASP A 246 -8.15 -14.75 -9.34
N LYS A 247 -7.89 -13.45 -9.30
CA LYS A 247 -6.75 -12.80 -9.95
C LYS A 247 -5.55 -12.64 -9.01
N LEU A 248 -4.36 -12.90 -9.53
CA LEU A 248 -3.10 -12.72 -8.80
C LEU A 248 -2.70 -11.23 -8.81
N LEU A 249 -2.48 -10.63 -7.64
CA LEU A 249 -2.06 -9.22 -7.51
C LEU A 249 -0.59 -9.10 -7.09
N LEU A 250 0.19 -8.37 -7.88
CA LEU A 250 1.65 -8.23 -7.74
C LEU A 250 2.03 -6.75 -7.52
N GLU A 251 2.76 -6.46 -6.45
CA GLU A 251 3.23 -5.12 -6.11
C GLU A 251 4.57 -4.82 -6.82
N PHE A 252 4.49 -4.01 -7.88
CA PHE A 252 5.59 -3.59 -8.76
C PHE A 252 5.91 -2.08 -8.62
N GLY A 253 5.68 -1.53 -7.43
CA GLY A 253 5.72 -0.11 -7.12
C GLY A 253 7.07 0.43 -6.64
N LEU A 254 7.95 -0.39 -6.05
CA LEU A 254 9.23 0.01 -5.44
C LEU A 254 9.97 1.15 -6.17
N ARG A 255 10.16 1.05 -7.49
CA ARG A 255 10.85 2.06 -8.34
C ARG A 255 10.13 3.42 -8.48
N ARG A 256 8.98 3.61 -7.83
CA ARG A 256 8.14 4.82 -7.82
C ARG A 256 7.71 5.23 -6.40
N ALA A 257 8.04 4.47 -5.37
CA ALA A 257 7.63 4.74 -4.01
C ALA A 257 8.30 6.00 -3.42
N GLN A 258 7.73 6.55 -2.35
CA GLN A 258 8.26 7.72 -1.63
C GLN A 258 9.53 7.38 -0.82
N GLY A 259 10.64 7.12 -1.52
CA GLY A 259 11.93 6.76 -0.93
C GLY A 259 12.03 5.30 -0.46
N PRO A 260 13.17 4.91 0.15
CA PRO A 260 13.44 3.52 0.50
C PRO A 260 12.44 2.91 1.48
N ASP A 261 12.06 3.65 2.54
CA ASP A 261 11.04 3.16 3.47
C ASP A 261 9.67 3.02 2.78
N GLY A 262 9.21 4.04 2.05
CA GLY A 262 7.93 3.96 1.33
C GLY A 262 7.87 2.76 0.38
N GLY A 263 9.01 2.34 -0.18
CA GLY A 263 9.12 1.07 -0.88
C GLY A 263 8.92 -0.16 0.02
N ILE A 264 9.70 -0.27 1.10
CA ILE A 264 9.73 -1.44 2.00
C ILE A 264 8.46 -1.56 2.86
N SER A 265 8.08 -0.50 3.57
CA SER A 265 6.86 -0.44 4.40
C SER A 265 5.61 -0.46 3.52
N GLY A 266 5.64 0.18 2.35
CA GLY A 266 4.56 0.10 1.37
C GLY A 266 4.30 -1.34 0.89
N SER A 267 5.34 -2.11 0.54
CA SER A 267 5.19 -3.53 0.19
C SER A 267 4.51 -4.35 1.31
N LYS A 268 4.88 -4.12 2.58
CA LYS A 268 4.27 -4.77 3.77
C LYS A 268 2.76 -4.50 3.83
N TYR A 269 2.35 -3.24 3.72
CA TYR A 269 0.94 -2.87 3.86
C TYR A 269 0.11 -3.15 2.59
N CYS A 270 0.73 -3.21 1.41
CA CYS A 270 0.10 -3.79 0.21
C CYS A 270 -0.25 -5.27 0.41
N TYR A 271 0.66 -6.06 1.01
CA TYR A 271 0.41 -7.47 1.30
C TYR A 271 -0.69 -7.66 2.37
N LEU A 272 -0.67 -6.87 3.44
CA LEU A 272 -1.74 -6.84 4.46
C LEU A 272 -3.11 -6.48 3.84
N GLY A 273 -3.14 -5.51 2.92
CA GLY A 273 -4.34 -5.14 2.16
C GLY A 273 -4.76 -6.13 1.06
N GLY A 274 -4.02 -7.23 0.87
CA GLY A 274 -4.45 -8.35 0.02
C GLY A 274 -3.74 -8.51 -1.34
N PHE A 275 -2.59 -7.87 -1.58
CA PHE A 275 -1.70 -8.22 -2.72
C PHE A 275 -0.94 -9.52 -2.42
N ASP A 276 -0.70 -10.38 -3.42
CA ASP A 276 -0.24 -11.75 -3.20
C ASP A 276 1.27 -11.92 -3.21
N ALA A 277 1.98 -10.98 -3.87
CA ALA A 277 3.43 -10.97 -3.94
C ALA A 277 3.96 -9.55 -4.22
N THR A 278 5.27 -9.37 -4.03
CA THR A 278 6.00 -8.14 -4.37
C THR A 278 7.21 -8.44 -5.28
N SER A 279 7.65 -7.42 -6.02
CA SER A 279 8.98 -7.37 -6.66
C SER A 279 10.10 -6.95 -5.70
N ASN A 280 9.77 -6.45 -4.51
CA ASN A 280 10.70 -5.90 -3.53
C ASN A 280 11.40 -7.01 -2.73
N LEU A 281 12.64 -7.33 -3.11
CA LEU A 281 13.46 -8.35 -2.45
C LEU A 281 13.64 -8.09 -0.95
N GLU A 282 13.83 -6.83 -0.55
CA GLU A 282 14.06 -6.44 0.83
C GLU A 282 12.81 -6.66 1.70
N ALA A 283 11.62 -6.34 1.17
CA ALA A 283 10.35 -6.63 1.84
C ALA A 283 10.06 -8.14 1.91
N GLY A 284 10.40 -8.90 0.85
CA GLY A 284 10.33 -10.36 0.87
C GLY A 284 11.23 -10.97 1.94
N GLN A 285 12.48 -10.50 2.06
CA GLN A 285 13.43 -10.96 3.06
C GLN A 285 13.04 -10.56 4.50
N ARG A 286 12.59 -9.33 4.73
CA ARG A 286 12.23 -8.83 6.07
C ARG A 286 10.91 -9.38 6.60
N PHE A 287 9.92 -9.58 5.73
CA PHE A 287 8.54 -9.85 6.14
C PHE A 287 7.99 -11.21 5.66
N GLY A 288 8.80 -12.01 4.94
CA GLY A 288 8.38 -13.31 4.40
C GLY A 288 7.41 -13.24 3.21
N ILE A 289 7.21 -12.04 2.64
CA ILE A 289 6.26 -11.81 1.54
C ILE A 289 6.74 -12.58 0.29
N PRO A 290 5.85 -13.31 -0.41
CA PRO A 290 6.21 -13.98 -1.65
C PRO A 290 6.81 -13.01 -2.68
N VAL A 291 7.96 -13.38 -3.25
CA VAL A 291 8.64 -12.58 -4.28
C VAL A 291 8.24 -13.06 -5.68
N ARG A 292 7.96 -12.12 -6.59
CA ARG A 292 7.67 -12.37 -8.01
C ARG A 292 8.29 -11.29 -8.89
N GLY A 293 8.80 -11.69 -10.05
CA GLY A 293 9.40 -10.82 -11.05
C GLY A 293 9.70 -11.58 -12.34
N THR A 294 10.07 -10.84 -13.40
CA THR A 294 10.47 -11.35 -14.71
C THR A 294 11.64 -10.51 -15.24
N HIS A 295 12.09 -10.75 -16.47
CA HIS A 295 12.97 -9.80 -17.16
C HIS A 295 12.27 -8.48 -17.54
N SER A 296 13.06 -7.51 -18.00
CA SER A 296 12.64 -6.17 -18.46
C SER A 296 12.84 -5.99 -19.96
N HIS A 297 12.34 -4.89 -20.55
CA HIS A 297 12.60 -4.56 -21.95
C HIS A 297 14.10 -4.39 -22.23
N ALA A 298 14.86 -3.85 -21.27
CA ALA A 298 16.30 -3.66 -21.41
C ALA A 298 17.07 -4.98 -21.64
N PHE A 299 16.58 -6.09 -21.06
CA PHE A 299 17.11 -7.43 -21.32
C PHE A 299 16.67 -7.98 -22.69
N VAL A 300 15.50 -7.58 -23.20
CA VAL A 300 15.08 -7.98 -24.56
C VAL A 300 15.90 -7.22 -25.62
N SER A 301 16.09 -5.92 -25.41
CA SER A 301 16.85 -5.04 -26.31
C SER A 301 18.37 -5.16 -26.20
N SER A 302 18.91 -5.98 -25.28
CA SER A 302 20.35 -6.19 -25.15
C SER A 302 20.91 -7.26 -26.10
N TYR A 303 20.06 -7.99 -26.81
CA TYR A 303 20.45 -8.99 -27.81
C TYR A 303 20.28 -8.44 -29.22
N MET A 304 21.17 -8.86 -30.11
CA MET A 304 21.18 -8.58 -31.55
C MET A 304 21.02 -9.87 -32.37
N SER A 305 21.63 -10.98 -31.94
CA SER A 305 21.48 -12.29 -32.60
C SER A 305 21.58 -13.47 -31.62
N PHE A 306 21.40 -14.68 -32.16
CA PHE A 306 21.62 -15.94 -31.44
C PHE A 306 23.09 -16.26 -31.16
N ASP A 307 24.03 -15.56 -31.78
CA ASP A 307 25.47 -15.82 -31.67
C ASP A 307 26.03 -15.34 -30.32
N GLU A 308 25.31 -14.46 -29.63
CA GLU A 308 25.55 -14.02 -28.25
C GLU A 308 25.15 -15.10 -27.22
N ILE A 309 24.41 -16.14 -27.63
CA ILE A 309 24.06 -17.28 -26.78
C ILE A 309 25.19 -18.31 -26.84
N ILE A 310 26.13 -18.18 -25.91
CA ILE A 310 27.37 -18.97 -25.82
C ILE A 310 27.09 -20.42 -25.41
N ASP A 311 26.43 -20.63 -24.26
CA ASP A 311 25.93 -21.96 -23.88
C ASP A 311 24.51 -22.13 -24.40
N ARG A 312 24.30 -23.20 -25.16
CA ARG A 312 23.04 -23.55 -25.82
C ARG A 312 22.47 -24.87 -25.28
N LYS A 313 23.12 -25.48 -24.30
CA LYS A 313 22.72 -26.78 -23.77
C LYS A 313 21.59 -26.64 -22.75
N LEU A 314 20.59 -27.51 -22.85
CA LEU A 314 19.54 -27.62 -21.85
C LEU A 314 19.26 -29.09 -21.51
N GLN A 315 19.56 -29.49 -20.28
CA GLN A 315 19.19 -30.81 -19.78
C GLN A 315 17.67 -30.91 -19.67
N ARG A 316 17.10 -32.06 -20.02
CA ARG A 316 15.65 -32.34 -19.84
C ARG A 316 15.24 -32.26 -18.38
N SER A 317 13.98 -31.94 -18.11
CA SER A 317 13.43 -31.82 -16.75
C SER A 317 13.48 -33.12 -15.93
N ASP A 318 13.51 -34.27 -16.62
CA ASP A 318 13.66 -35.62 -16.07
C ASP A 318 15.14 -36.06 -15.89
N GLY A 319 16.10 -35.21 -16.29
CA GLY A 319 17.53 -35.49 -16.29
C GLY A 319 18.01 -36.50 -17.33
N SER A 320 17.12 -37.10 -18.14
CA SER A 320 17.39 -38.30 -18.95
C SER A 320 18.35 -38.07 -20.13
N SER A 321 18.38 -36.86 -20.67
CA SER A 321 19.34 -36.45 -21.71
C SER A 321 19.48 -34.93 -21.77
N THR A 322 20.40 -34.45 -22.62
CA THR A 322 20.67 -33.03 -22.85
C THR A 322 20.34 -32.66 -24.29
N CYS A 323 19.58 -31.58 -24.47
CA CYS A 323 19.49 -30.89 -25.75
C CYS A 323 20.79 -30.13 -25.98
N GLU A 324 21.59 -30.54 -26.97
CA GLU A 324 22.91 -29.95 -27.24
C GLU A 324 22.83 -28.56 -27.89
N ASP A 325 21.71 -28.22 -28.54
CA ASP A 325 21.43 -26.87 -29.06
C ASP A 325 19.93 -26.53 -28.94
N PHE A 326 19.56 -25.91 -27.83
CA PHE A 326 18.22 -25.41 -27.54
C PHE A 326 17.83 -24.21 -28.42
N VAL A 327 18.81 -23.47 -28.95
CA VAL A 327 18.57 -22.38 -29.89
C VAL A 327 18.04 -22.94 -31.20
N LEU A 328 18.69 -23.98 -31.72
CA LEU A 328 18.24 -24.69 -32.91
C LEU A 328 16.86 -25.33 -32.69
N LEU A 329 16.59 -25.91 -31.51
CA LEU A 329 15.26 -26.44 -31.16
C LEU A 329 14.18 -25.34 -31.18
N THR A 330 14.46 -24.17 -30.60
CA THR A 330 13.56 -23.02 -30.61
C THR A 330 13.28 -22.51 -32.03
N MET A 331 14.32 -22.38 -32.86
CA MET A 331 14.17 -21.98 -34.26
C MET A 331 13.38 -23.03 -35.08
N GLN A 332 13.51 -24.32 -34.76
CA GLN A 332 12.68 -25.37 -35.35
C GLN A 332 11.23 -25.29 -34.91
N CYS A 333 10.96 -24.99 -33.63
CA CYS A 333 9.60 -24.77 -33.11
C CYS A 333 8.92 -23.59 -33.81
N LEU A 334 9.59 -22.43 -33.93
CA LEU A 334 9.04 -21.28 -34.67
C LEU A 334 8.69 -21.66 -36.12
N LYS A 335 9.60 -22.33 -36.84
CA LYS A 335 9.37 -22.76 -38.23
C LYS A 335 8.21 -23.75 -38.36
N ARG A 336 8.05 -24.66 -37.39
CA ARG A 336 6.91 -25.59 -37.32
C ARG A 336 5.58 -24.85 -37.11
N MET A 337 5.55 -23.83 -36.25
CA MET A 337 4.36 -23.00 -36.05
C MET A 337 4.02 -22.15 -37.29
N GLN A 338 5.03 -21.53 -37.92
CA GLN A 338 4.86 -20.75 -39.16
C GLN A 338 4.34 -21.62 -40.32
N GLY A 339 4.72 -22.90 -40.36
CA GLY A 339 4.24 -23.88 -41.34
C GLY A 339 2.87 -24.50 -41.03
N ALA A 340 2.29 -24.25 -39.86
CA ALA A 340 1.02 -24.87 -39.44
C ALA A 340 -0.19 -24.14 -40.07
N PRO A 341 -1.02 -24.80 -40.91
CA PRO A 341 -2.13 -24.14 -41.61
C PRO A 341 -3.19 -23.55 -40.67
N SER A 342 -3.35 -24.12 -39.47
CA SER A 342 -4.25 -23.60 -38.43
C SER A 342 -3.78 -22.27 -37.82
N LEU A 343 -2.47 -22.03 -37.80
CA LEU A 343 -1.85 -20.87 -37.17
C LEU A 343 -1.46 -19.76 -38.16
N GLN A 344 -1.42 -20.07 -39.46
CA GLN A 344 -0.87 -19.23 -40.53
C GLN A 344 -1.37 -17.77 -40.54
N HIS A 345 -2.59 -17.51 -40.06
CA HIS A 345 -3.17 -16.17 -40.02
C HIS A 345 -2.69 -15.27 -38.86
N TRP A 346 -2.03 -15.83 -37.84
CA TRP A 346 -1.32 -15.05 -36.81
C TRP A 346 0.14 -14.74 -37.18
N PHE A 347 0.70 -15.41 -38.20
CA PHE A 347 2.12 -15.33 -38.49
C PHE A 347 2.51 -14.27 -39.53
N GLY A 348 3.46 -13.43 -39.14
CA GLY A 348 4.23 -12.56 -40.03
C GLY A 348 5.73 -12.73 -39.76
N GLU A 349 6.51 -11.69 -40.06
CA GLU A 349 7.92 -11.61 -39.68
C GLU A 349 8.06 -11.29 -38.18
N THR A 350 8.69 -12.21 -37.45
CA THR A 350 8.99 -12.10 -36.01
C THR A 350 10.37 -11.50 -35.78
N ASN A 351 10.55 -10.65 -34.77
CA ASN A 351 11.88 -10.14 -34.43
C ASN A 351 12.79 -11.28 -33.92
N HIS A 352 13.92 -11.50 -34.60
CA HIS A 352 14.89 -12.54 -34.26
C HIS A 352 15.71 -12.27 -32.99
N SER A 353 15.98 -11.01 -32.65
CA SER A 353 16.75 -10.68 -31.43
C SER A 353 15.89 -10.78 -30.17
N GLU A 354 14.59 -10.47 -30.27
CA GLU A 354 13.61 -10.78 -29.22
C GLU A 354 13.51 -12.28 -28.97
N LEU A 355 13.51 -13.10 -30.03
CA LEU A 355 13.55 -14.56 -29.89
C LEU A 355 14.85 -15.03 -29.25
N ALA A 356 16.00 -14.46 -29.60
CA ALA A 356 17.29 -14.76 -28.96
C ALA A 356 17.26 -14.43 -27.46
N ALA A 357 16.76 -13.26 -27.07
CA ALA A 357 16.61 -12.88 -25.66
C ALA A 357 15.71 -13.85 -24.89
N PHE A 358 14.53 -14.20 -25.44
CA PHE A 358 13.62 -15.16 -24.81
C PHE A 358 14.25 -16.56 -24.70
N THR A 359 14.97 -17.01 -25.73
CA THR A 359 15.70 -18.29 -25.74
C THR A 359 16.77 -18.31 -24.65
N SER A 360 17.52 -17.22 -24.50
CA SER A 360 18.56 -17.08 -23.47
C SER A 360 17.97 -17.04 -22.04
N TYR A 361 16.83 -16.37 -21.84
CA TYR A 361 16.14 -16.38 -20.54
C TYR A 361 15.55 -17.75 -20.19
N ALA A 362 15.05 -18.50 -21.19
CA ALA A 362 14.56 -19.86 -21.01
C ALA A 362 15.68 -20.88 -20.72
N LEU A 363 16.88 -20.69 -21.29
CA LEU A 363 18.07 -21.47 -20.94
C LEU A 363 18.46 -21.28 -19.46
N ALA A 364 18.43 -20.04 -18.96
CA ALA A 364 18.76 -19.73 -17.57
C ALA A 364 17.65 -20.13 -16.57
N PHE A 365 16.37 -20.04 -16.97
CA PHE A 365 15.21 -20.21 -16.09
C PHE A 365 14.12 -21.12 -16.69
N PRO A 366 14.42 -22.38 -17.07
CA PRO A 366 13.51 -23.22 -17.85
C PRO A 366 12.21 -23.59 -17.12
N THR A 367 12.22 -23.60 -15.79
CA THR A 367 11.06 -23.85 -14.91
C THR A 367 10.28 -22.59 -14.54
N ALA A 368 10.77 -21.40 -14.89
CA ALA A 368 10.21 -20.10 -14.48
C ALA A 368 10.09 -19.09 -15.65
N PHE A 369 10.23 -19.57 -16.89
CA PHE A 369 10.21 -18.72 -18.09
C PHE A 369 8.87 -17.98 -18.24
N GLN A 370 8.90 -16.66 -18.08
CA GLN A 370 7.81 -15.73 -18.38
C GLN A 370 8.35 -14.60 -19.27
N ALA A 371 7.75 -14.41 -20.46
CA ALA A 371 8.25 -13.47 -21.46
C ALA A 371 7.53 -12.11 -21.43
N LEU A 372 8.30 -11.03 -21.60
CA LEU A 372 7.78 -9.68 -21.84
C LEU A 372 7.61 -9.45 -23.34
N VAL A 373 6.37 -9.54 -23.84
CA VAL A 373 6.06 -9.73 -25.27
C VAL A 373 5.76 -8.46 -26.06
N ASP A 374 5.80 -7.29 -25.42
CA ASP A 374 5.44 -6.00 -26.01
C ASP A 374 6.64 -5.08 -26.29
N THR A 375 7.83 -5.66 -26.49
CA THR A 375 9.05 -4.87 -26.80
C THR A 375 9.07 -4.37 -28.24
N TYR A 376 8.48 -5.11 -29.19
CA TYR A 376 8.42 -4.73 -30.61
C TYR A 376 6.99 -4.78 -31.19
N ASP A 377 6.34 -5.96 -31.16
CA ASP A 377 4.93 -6.12 -31.52
C ASP A 377 4.36 -7.36 -30.81
N VAL A 378 3.30 -7.18 -30.02
CA VAL A 378 2.70 -8.24 -29.19
C VAL A 378 2.28 -9.45 -30.04
N LEU A 379 1.51 -9.23 -31.10
CA LEU A 379 0.84 -10.31 -31.82
C LEU A 379 1.65 -10.82 -33.01
N LYS A 380 2.47 -9.96 -33.63
CA LYS A 380 3.33 -10.36 -34.76
C LYS A 380 4.69 -10.91 -34.34
N SER A 381 5.19 -10.55 -33.15
CA SER A 381 6.54 -10.89 -32.71
C SER A 381 6.56 -11.58 -31.34
N GLY A 382 6.18 -10.90 -30.27
CA GLY A 382 6.46 -11.36 -28.91
C GLY A 382 5.69 -12.61 -28.50
N VAL A 383 4.38 -12.67 -28.72
CA VAL A 383 3.58 -13.87 -28.40
C VAL A 383 3.97 -15.07 -29.31
N PRO A 384 4.17 -14.90 -30.64
CA PRO A 384 4.79 -15.95 -31.46
C PRO A 384 6.15 -16.44 -30.95
N ASN A 385 7.06 -15.53 -30.60
CA ASN A 385 8.39 -15.84 -30.10
C ASN A 385 8.34 -16.57 -28.76
N PHE A 386 7.49 -16.12 -27.84
CA PHE A 386 7.22 -16.80 -26.56
C PHE A 386 6.73 -18.23 -26.79
N CYS A 387 5.74 -18.43 -27.67
CA CYS A 387 5.18 -19.76 -27.94
C CYS A 387 6.23 -20.72 -28.54
N ALA A 388 7.12 -20.24 -29.41
CA ALA A 388 8.20 -21.05 -29.97
C ALA A 388 9.18 -21.55 -28.88
N VAL A 389 9.60 -20.66 -27.97
CA VAL A 389 10.46 -21.01 -26.82
C VAL A 389 9.74 -21.93 -25.84
N ALA A 390 8.46 -21.66 -25.56
CA ALA A 390 7.65 -22.46 -24.66
C ALA A 390 7.40 -23.89 -25.21
N LEU A 391 7.31 -24.06 -26.54
CA LEU A 391 7.20 -25.38 -27.18
C LEU A 391 8.53 -26.14 -27.07
N ALA A 392 9.66 -25.48 -27.31
CA ALA A 392 10.99 -26.06 -27.11
C ALA A 392 11.21 -26.51 -25.66
N LEU A 393 10.77 -25.70 -24.68
CA LEU A 393 10.75 -26.09 -23.25
C LEU A 393 9.85 -27.32 -23.00
N HIS A 394 8.65 -27.34 -23.60
CA HIS A 394 7.69 -28.44 -23.44
C HIS A 394 8.22 -29.77 -23.99
N GLU A 395 8.90 -29.77 -25.14
CA GLU A 395 9.53 -30.97 -25.71
C GLU A 395 10.67 -31.52 -24.84
N LEU A 396 11.28 -30.67 -23.99
CA LEU A 396 12.26 -31.05 -22.97
C LEU A 396 11.64 -31.32 -21.58
N GLY A 397 10.31 -31.31 -21.49
CA GLY A 397 9.54 -31.65 -20.28
C GLY A 397 9.37 -30.51 -19.28
N PHE A 398 9.75 -29.28 -19.62
CA PHE A 398 9.53 -28.09 -18.81
C PHE A 398 8.16 -27.46 -19.09
N LYS A 399 7.74 -26.54 -18.21
CA LYS A 399 6.52 -25.75 -18.39
C LYS A 399 6.84 -24.26 -18.25
N ALA A 400 6.65 -23.51 -19.34
CA ALA A 400 6.67 -22.05 -19.30
C ALA A 400 5.53 -21.50 -18.43
N VAL A 401 5.78 -20.37 -17.77
CA VAL A 401 4.80 -19.71 -16.89
C VAL A 401 3.75 -18.97 -17.72
N GLY A 402 4.18 -18.18 -18.71
CA GLY A 402 3.30 -17.37 -19.55
C GLY A 402 3.95 -16.06 -20.03
N ILE A 403 3.16 -14.99 -20.14
CA ILE A 403 3.57 -13.70 -20.70
C ILE A 403 3.30 -12.52 -19.74
N ARG A 404 3.96 -11.39 -19.99
CA ARG A 404 3.59 -10.07 -19.47
C ARG A 404 3.34 -9.09 -20.61
N LEU A 405 2.24 -8.33 -20.49
CA LEU A 405 1.86 -7.19 -21.32
C LEU A 405 2.06 -5.91 -20.48
N ASP A 406 2.83 -4.92 -20.95
CA ASP A 406 3.09 -3.64 -20.26
C ASP A 406 2.60 -2.42 -21.09
N SER A 407 1.84 -2.63 -22.18
CA SER A 407 1.39 -1.55 -23.06
C SER A 407 0.22 -1.92 -23.99
N GLY A 408 -0.40 -0.90 -24.58
CA GLY A 408 -1.47 -1.00 -25.58
C GLY A 408 -2.83 -1.43 -25.02
N ASP A 409 -3.67 -2.03 -25.86
CA ASP A 409 -4.97 -2.57 -25.45
C ASP A 409 -4.78 -3.93 -24.75
N LEU A 410 -4.59 -3.87 -23.43
CA LEU A 410 -4.39 -5.03 -22.56
C LEU A 410 -5.56 -6.03 -22.64
N SER A 411 -6.78 -5.56 -22.92
CA SER A 411 -7.97 -6.42 -23.04
C SER A 411 -7.89 -7.23 -24.32
N TYR A 412 -7.81 -6.55 -25.48
CA TYR A 412 -7.66 -7.16 -26.80
C TYR A 412 -6.44 -8.08 -26.87
N PHE A 413 -5.27 -7.62 -26.42
CA PHE A 413 -4.05 -8.42 -26.44
C PHE A 413 -4.14 -9.65 -25.53
N SER A 414 -4.81 -9.59 -24.37
CA SER A 414 -5.02 -10.80 -23.56
C SER A 414 -5.89 -11.84 -24.26
N VAL A 415 -6.96 -11.39 -24.93
CA VAL A 415 -7.92 -12.27 -25.63
C VAL A 415 -7.28 -12.91 -26.87
N GLU A 416 -6.54 -12.16 -27.68
CA GLU A 416 -5.83 -12.72 -28.84
C GLU A 416 -4.67 -13.63 -28.43
N SER A 417 -3.89 -13.27 -27.39
CA SER A 417 -2.84 -14.15 -26.85
C SER A 417 -3.43 -15.49 -26.39
N ARG A 418 -4.55 -15.45 -25.66
CA ARG A 418 -5.24 -16.67 -25.20
C ARG A 418 -5.76 -17.52 -26.36
N LYS A 419 -6.38 -16.91 -27.38
CA LYS A 419 -6.84 -17.63 -28.58
C LYS A 419 -5.68 -18.36 -29.25
N PHE A 420 -4.53 -17.68 -29.39
CA PHE A 420 -3.34 -18.25 -30.01
C PHE A 420 -2.73 -19.36 -29.14
N PHE A 421 -2.64 -19.21 -27.82
CA PHE A 421 -2.23 -20.29 -26.90
C PHE A 421 -3.11 -21.55 -27.04
N ARG A 422 -4.44 -21.38 -27.07
CA ARG A 422 -5.40 -22.49 -27.26
C ARG A 422 -5.28 -23.13 -28.66
N ALA A 423 -4.89 -22.37 -29.68
CA ALA A 423 -4.62 -22.90 -31.01
C ALA A 423 -3.30 -23.70 -31.07
N VAL A 424 -2.24 -23.21 -30.42
CA VAL A 424 -0.94 -23.88 -30.28
C VAL A 424 -1.06 -25.19 -29.50
N GLU A 425 -1.81 -25.20 -28.40
CA GLU A 425 -2.13 -26.43 -27.64
C GLU A 425 -2.82 -27.48 -28.54
N LYS A 426 -3.78 -27.05 -29.36
CA LYS A 426 -4.54 -27.92 -30.25
C LYS A 426 -3.70 -28.48 -31.41
N GLU A 427 -2.82 -27.67 -32.00
CA GLU A 427 -2.00 -28.07 -33.15
C GLU A 427 -0.87 -29.03 -32.74
N PHE A 428 -0.20 -28.77 -31.61
CA PHE A 428 0.98 -29.52 -31.18
C PHE A 428 0.70 -30.52 -30.03
N GLY A 429 -0.53 -30.60 -29.53
CA GLY A 429 -0.92 -31.49 -28.43
C GLY A 429 -0.33 -31.10 -27.06
N ALA A 430 0.21 -29.88 -26.95
CA ALA A 430 1.01 -29.43 -25.82
C ALA A 430 0.14 -29.07 -24.60
N GLN A 431 -0.29 -30.08 -23.85
CA GLN A 431 -1.31 -29.94 -22.79
C GLN A 431 -1.00 -28.84 -21.76
N GLY A 432 -1.98 -27.98 -21.53
CA GLY A 432 -1.93 -26.86 -20.58
C GLY A 432 -1.43 -25.54 -21.16
N PHE A 433 -1.08 -25.47 -22.45
CA PHE A 433 -0.65 -24.23 -23.13
C PHE A 433 -1.71 -23.13 -23.09
N GLY A 434 -2.96 -23.46 -23.40
CA GLY A 434 -4.09 -22.52 -23.42
C GLY A 434 -4.32 -21.81 -22.08
N ASN A 435 -3.82 -22.39 -20.98
CA ASN A 435 -3.95 -21.88 -19.62
C ASN A 435 -2.62 -21.33 -19.04
N MET A 436 -1.66 -20.95 -19.90
CA MET A 436 -0.48 -20.18 -19.49
C MET A 436 -0.86 -18.79 -18.97
N VAL A 437 -0.12 -18.27 -17.99
CA VAL A 437 -0.48 -17.06 -17.23
C VAL A 437 -0.32 -15.81 -18.10
N ILE A 438 -1.39 -15.03 -18.24
CA ILE A 438 -1.34 -13.70 -18.83
C ILE A 438 -1.26 -12.68 -17.69
N THR A 439 -0.09 -12.06 -17.51
CA THR A 439 0.09 -10.92 -16.60
C THR A 439 -0.06 -9.60 -17.37
N ALA A 440 -0.78 -8.63 -16.83
CA ALA A 440 -0.82 -7.26 -17.34
C ALA A 440 -0.21 -6.28 -16.32
N SER A 441 0.48 -5.26 -16.80
CA SER A 441 1.01 -4.16 -15.99
C SER A 441 0.91 -2.82 -16.73
N ASN A 442 1.63 -1.79 -16.26
CA ASN A 442 1.59 -0.38 -16.68
C ASN A 442 0.33 0.41 -16.28
N ASP A 443 0.57 1.45 -15.46
CA ASP A 443 -0.35 2.44 -14.84
C ASP A 443 -1.77 2.00 -14.43
N ILE A 444 -1.96 0.69 -14.18
CA ILE A 444 -3.22 0.09 -13.76
C ILE A 444 -3.73 0.76 -12.48
N ASN A 445 -4.94 1.31 -12.56
CA ASN A 445 -5.70 1.85 -11.42
C ASN A 445 -7.06 1.12 -11.31
N GLU A 446 -7.84 1.45 -10.27
CA GLU A 446 -9.18 0.88 -10.04
C GLU A 446 -10.10 1.02 -11.27
N ASP A 447 -10.07 2.16 -11.94
CA ASP A 447 -10.97 2.48 -13.05
C ASP A 447 -10.52 1.73 -14.33
N THR A 448 -9.21 1.51 -14.51
CA THR A 448 -8.67 0.59 -15.53
C THR A 448 -9.13 -0.85 -15.28
N LEU A 449 -9.07 -1.35 -14.04
CA LEU A 449 -9.52 -2.72 -13.72
C LEU A 449 -11.03 -2.89 -13.96
N ASP A 450 -11.85 -1.92 -13.54
CA ASP A 450 -13.29 -1.92 -13.80
C ASP A 450 -13.61 -1.84 -15.31
N ALA A 451 -12.84 -1.08 -16.09
CA ALA A 451 -12.96 -1.04 -17.55
C ALA A 451 -12.60 -2.39 -18.21
N LEU A 452 -11.49 -3.02 -17.79
CA LEU A 452 -11.09 -4.35 -18.29
C LEU A 452 -12.16 -5.41 -17.97
N ASN A 453 -12.64 -5.45 -16.73
CA ASN A 453 -13.71 -6.36 -16.28
C ASN A 453 -14.99 -6.23 -17.15
N LYS A 454 -15.34 -5.00 -17.56
CA LYS A 454 -16.51 -4.71 -18.41
C LYS A 454 -16.31 -5.09 -19.89
N GLN A 455 -15.08 -5.10 -20.37
CA GLN A 455 -14.76 -5.48 -21.76
C GLN A 455 -14.68 -7.00 -21.95
N GLY A 456 -14.30 -7.74 -20.90
CA GLY A 456 -14.11 -9.19 -20.95
C GLY A 456 -12.71 -9.58 -21.40
N HIS A 457 -11.77 -9.56 -20.45
CA HIS A 457 -10.35 -9.89 -20.67
C HIS A 457 -10.04 -11.36 -20.35
N GLU A 458 -8.87 -11.84 -20.82
CA GLU A 458 -8.31 -13.15 -20.49
C GLU A 458 -7.06 -13.05 -19.57
N ILE A 459 -6.80 -11.86 -18.99
CA ILE A 459 -5.75 -11.61 -17.98
C ILE A 459 -6.00 -12.42 -16.69
N ASP A 460 -4.92 -13.01 -16.14
CA ASP A 460 -4.90 -13.81 -14.90
C ASP A 460 -4.25 -13.07 -13.72
N ALA A 461 -3.30 -12.16 -14.00
CA ALA A 461 -2.49 -11.49 -13.00
C ALA A 461 -2.26 -10.00 -13.31
N TYR A 462 -2.16 -9.16 -12.29
CA TYR A 462 -1.92 -7.73 -12.42
C TYR A 462 -0.68 -7.26 -11.66
N GLY A 463 0.28 -6.68 -12.38
CA GLY A 463 1.46 -6.00 -11.85
C GLY A 463 1.22 -4.51 -11.67
N ILE A 464 0.93 -4.08 -10.44
CA ILE A 464 0.47 -2.71 -10.15
C ILE A 464 1.56 -1.94 -9.41
N GLY A 465 1.89 -0.76 -9.94
CA GLY A 465 3.01 0.08 -9.48
C GLY A 465 2.57 1.41 -8.87
N THR A 466 2.78 2.50 -9.61
CA THR A 466 2.63 3.90 -9.15
C THR A 466 1.32 4.15 -8.39
N GLN A 467 0.19 3.75 -8.98
CA GLN A 467 -1.16 4.02 -8.49
C GLN A 467 -1.45 3.38 -7.13
N LEU A 468 -0.80 2.25 -6.85
CA LEU A 468 -0.88 1.52 -5.59
C LEU A 468 0.04 2.13 -4.53
N ILE A 469 1.36 2.05 -4.76
CA ILE A 469 2.37 2.30 -3.71
C ILE A 469 2.43 3.77 -3.28
N THR A 470 2.17 4.69 -4.22
CA THR A 470 2.18 6.13 -3.94
C THR A 470 0.84 6.65 -3.41
N CYS A 471 -0.21 5.82 -3.46
CA CYS A 471 -1.59 6.20 -3.22
C CYS A 471 -2.03 7.40 -4.07
N TYR A 472 -1.69 7.38 -5.37
CA TYR A 472 -1.73 8.53 -6.30
C TYR A 472 -3.00 9.40 -6.24
N LYS A 473 -4.19 8.79 -6.12
CA LYS A 473 -5.48 9.50 -6.00
C LYS A 473 -5.60 10.38 -4.75
N GLN A 474 -4.91 10.02 -3.65
CA GLN A 474 -4.87 10.75 -2.39
C GLN A 474 -3.65 10.30 -1.55
N PRO A 475 -2.49 10.99 -1.64
CA PRO A 475 -1.23 10.52 -1.03
C PRO A 475 -1.12 10.74 0.49
N ALA A 476 -2.21 11.04 1.20
CA ALA A 476 -2.23 11.19 2.66
C ALA A 476 -3.63 10.87 3.25
N LEU A 477 -3.68 10.11 4.35
CA LEU A 477 -4.93 9.76 5.04
C LEU A 477 -5.52 10.91 5.86
N GLY A 478 -4.68 11.65 6.58
CA GLY A 478 -5.12 12.76 7.44
C GLY A 478 -5.57 12.31 8.83
N CYS A 479 -4.85 11.37 9.43
CA CYS A 479 -4.93 11.10 10.87
C CYS A 479 -4.47 12.33 11.67
N VAL A 480 -5.01 12.47 12.88
CA VAL A 480 -4.63 13.47 13.88
C VAL A 480 -4.59 12.82 15.26
N TYR A 481 -3.66 13.28 16.10
CA TYR A 481 -3.42 12.78 17.45
C TYR A 481 -3.75 13.89 18.44
N LYS A 482 -4.75 13.78 19.31
CA LYS A 482 -5.23 14.94 20.08
C LYS A 482 -5.53 14.62 21.54
N LEU A 483 -5.09 15.52 22.42
CA LEU A 483 -5.40 15.53 23.85
C LEU A 483 -6.91 15.59 24.05
N VAL A 484 -7.44 14.65 24.83
CA VAL A 484 -8.86 14.58 25.20
C VAL A 484 -9.08 14.62 26.72
N GLU A 485 -8.04 14.39 27.52
CA GLU A 485 -8.09 14.46 28.99
C GLU A 485 -6.71 14.73 29.59
N ILE A 486 -6.66 15.46 30.71
CA ILE A 486 -5.44 15.70 31.49
C ILE A 486 -5.76 15.77 32.99
N ASN A 487 -5.06 14.99 33.82
CA ASN A 487 -5.31 14.82 35.26
C ASN A 487 -6.78 14.51 35.59
N GLY A 488 -7.41 13.65 34.80
CA GLY A 488 -8.84 13.30 34.90
C GLY A 488 -9.81 14.44 34.53
N GLN A 489 -9.31 15.55 33.98
CA GLN A 489 -10.12 16.67 33.49
C GLN A 489 -10.24 16.60 31.96
N PRO A 490 -11.45 16.40 31.40
CA PRO A 490 -11.67 16.37 29.96
C PRO A 490 -11.24 17.66 29.25
N ARG A 491 -10.80 17.53 27.99
CA ARG A 491 -10.36 18.63 27.12
C ARG A 491 -11.00 18.53 25.75
N ILE A 492 -11.46 19.68 25.27
CA ILE A 492 -12.01 19.86 23.92
C ILE A 492 -11.14 20.88 23.16
N LYS A 493 -10.92 20.65 21.87
CA LYS A 493 -10.41 21.67 20.95
C LYS A 493 -11.54 22.09 20.02
N LEU A 494 -11.98 23.33 20.17
CA LEU A 494 -12.93 23.98 19.27
C LEU A 494 -12.28 24.40 17.95
N SER A 495 -13.10 24.65 16.92
CA SER A 495 -12.67 25.08 15.58
C SER A 495 -13.87 25.62 14.80
N GLU A 496 -13.65 26.68 14.01
CA GLU A 496 -14.61 27.21 13.02
C GLU A 496 -15.19 26.11 12.11
N ASP A 497 -14.36 25.15 11.73
CA ASP A 497 -14.82 23.92 11.12
C ASP A 497 -15.26 22.95 12.22
N VAL A 498 -16.57 22.93 12.48
CA VAL A 498 -17.26 21.98 13.37
C VAL A 498 -16.79 20.53 13.15
N THR A 499 -16.44 20.14 11.92
CA THR A 499 -15.98 18.78 11.62
C THR A 499 -14.57 18.48 12.15
N LYS A 500 -13.80 19.49 12.56
CA LYS A 500 -12.46 19.36 13.14
C LYS A 500 -12.43 19.30 14.67
N VAL A 501 -13.54 19.63 15.34
CA VAL A 501 -13.68 19.61 16.81
C VAL A 501 -13.42 18.22 17.38
N THR A 502 -12.74 18.15 18.52
CA THR A 502 -12.43 16.88 19.19
C THR A 502 -13.58 16.39 20.07
N ILE A 503 -13.66 15.08 20.26
CA ILE A 503 -14.57 14.48 21.24
C ILE A 503 -13.77 14.34 22.55
N PRO A 504 -14.18 14.98 23.66
CA PRO A 504 -13.41 15.05 24.90
C PRO A 504 -13.40 13.70 25.66
N CYS A 505 -12.74 13.70 26.82
CA CYS A 505 -12.57 12.63 27.81
C CYS A 505 -11.91 11.34 27.31
N LYS A 506 -11.47 10.50 28.25
CA LYS A 506 -11.13 9.10 28.01
C LYS A 506 -12.40 8.36 27.59
N LYS A 507 -12.31 7.60 26.50
CA LYS A 507 -13.44 6.93 25.84
C LYS A 507 -13.20 5.45 25.64
N GLN A 508 -14.29 4.71 25.55
CA GLN A 508 -14.34 3.31 25.11
C GLN A 508 -15.16 3.22 23.83
N CYS A 509 -14.77 2.33 22.91
CA CYS A 509 -15.35 2.21 21.58
C CYS A 509 -15.94 0.81 21.37
N TYR A 510 -17.18 0.75 20.87
CA TYR A 510 -17.92 -0.50 20.68
C TYR A 510 -18.58 -0.57 19.30
N ARG A 511 -18.44 -1.70 18.62
CA ARG A 511 -19.18 -1.99 17.38
C ARG A 511 -20.49 -2.70 17.72
N LEU A 512 -21.61 -2.14 17.23
CA LEU A 512 -22.95 -2.65 17.50
C LEU A 512 -23.50 -3.38 16.28
N TYR A 513 -23.88 -4.65 16.46
CA TYR A 513 -24.32 -5.52 15.38
C TYR A 513 -25.85 -5.69 15.34
N GLY A 514 -26.40 -5.87 14.14
CA GLY A 514 -27.81 -6.14 13.89
C GLY A 514 -28.16 -7.62 13.94
N LYS A 515 -29.46 -7.95 13.93
CA LYS A 515 -29.94 -9.35 13.92
C LYS A 515 -29.46 -10.16 12.71
N GLU A 516 -29.12 -9.48 11.61
CA GLU A 516 -28.58 -10.03 10.36
C GLU A 516 -27.06 -10.32 10.44
N GLY A 517 -26.40 -10.05 11.59
CA GLY A 517 -24.97 -10.28 11.78
C GLY A 517 -24.05 -9.15 11.30
N TYR A 518 -24.58 -8.14 10.61
CA TYR A 518 -23.82 -6.97 10.14
C TYR A 518 -23.65 -5.88 11.20
N ALA A 519 -22.54 -5.14 11.11
CA ALA A 519 -22.30 -3.93 11.90
C ALA A 519 -23.27 -2.80 11.49
N LEU A 520 -23.80 -2.05 12.46
CA LEU A 520 -24.80 -1.00 12.27
C LEU A 520 -24.30 0.42 12.58
N VAL A 521 -23.46 0.52 13.61
CA VAL A 521 -22.88 1.75 14.16
C VAL A 521 -21.68 1.41 15.05
N ASP A 522 -20.63 2.23 14.97
CA ASP A 522 -19.57 2.26 15.98
C ASP A 522 -19.90 3.37 17.00
N LEU A 523 -19.97 2.99 18.26
CA LEU A 523 -20.43 3.81 19.38
C LEU A 523 -19.27 4.11 20.34
N MET A 524 -19.00 5.40 20.55
CA MET A 524 -18.15 5.89 21.62
C MET A 524 -18.96 6.16 22.89
N VAL A 525 -18.43 5.76 24.03
CA VAL A 525 -18.95 6.05 25.38
C VAL A 525 -17.81 6.60 26.24
N GLY A 526 -18.13 7.35 27.30
CA GLY A 526 -17.13 7.76 28.30
C GLY A 526 -16.59 6.56 29.08
N ASP A 527 -15.35 6.64 29.57
CA ASP A 527 -14.75 5.59 30.44
C ASP A 527 -15.50 5.44 31.78
N ASP A 528 -16.33 6.42 32.14
CA ASP A 528 -17.24 6.44 33.30
C ASP A 528 -18.68 5.96 32.99
N GLU A 529 -18.91 5.40 31.79
CA GLU A 529 -20.20 4.82 31.39
C GLU A 529 -20.19 3.29 31.48
N SER A 530 -21.37 2.71 31.75
CA SER A 530 -21.53 1.25 31.63
C SER A 530 -21.43 0.83 30.14
N PRO A 531 -20.68 -0.24 29.81
CA PRO A 531 -20.64 -0.79 28.46
C PRO A 531 -22.04 -1.13 27.93
N PRO A 532 -22.32 -0.87 26.63
CA PRO A 532 -23.58 -1.27 26.02
C PRO A 532 -23.74 -2.80 26.03
N ARG A 533 -24.97 -3.30 26.18
CA ARG A 533 -25.28 -4.73 26.26
C ARG A 533 -26.18 -5.20 25.12
N ALA A 534 -26.01 -6.45 24.71
CA ALA A 534 -26.88 -7.08 23.72
C ALA A 534 -28.34 -7.14 24.21
N GLY A 535 -29.29 -6.90 23.30
CA GLY A 535 -30.72 -6.82 23.62
C GLY A 535 -31.19 -5.52 24.27
N GLU A 536 -30.29 -4.65 24.76
CA GLU A 536 -30.68 -3.38 25.38
C GLU A 536 -30.81 -2.24 24.38
N ARG A 537 -31.84 -1.40 24.55
CA ARG A 537 -32.13 -0.29 23.64
C ARG A 537 -31.32 0.95 24.01
N ILE A 538 -30.33 1.28 23.19
CA ILE A 538 -29.48 2.46 23.35
C ILE A 538 -29.84 3.56 22.33
N LEU A 539 -29.67 4.83 22.72
CA LEU A 539 -29.79 5.99 21.82
C LEU A 539 -28.40 6.41 21.32
N CYS A 540 -28.13 6.15 20.04
CA CYS A 540 -26.92 6.57 19.36
C CYS A 540 -27.14 7.95 18.72
N ARG A 541 -26.26 8.92 18.99
CA ARG A 541 -26.33 10.28 18.44
C ARG A 541 -25.05 10.59 17.67
N HIS A 542 -25.15 11.17 16.48
CA HIS A 542 -23.98 11.71 15.78
C HIS A 542 -23.43 12.91 16.58
N PRO A 543 -22.12 12.97 16.89
CA PRO A 543 -21.57 13.91 17.88
C PRO A 543 -21.76 15.40 17.55
N PHE A 544 -21.99 15.74 16.27
CA PHE A 544 -22.09 17.13 15.80
C PHE A 544 -23.28 17.36 14.83
N SER A 545 -24.36 16.56 14.94
CA SER A 545 -25.54 16.73 14.06
C SER A 545 -26.80 16.19 14.72
N GLU A 546 -27.60 17.08 15.30
CA GLU A 546 -28.70 16.74 16.22
C GLU A 546 -29.78 15.84 15.59
N SER A 547 -30.05 16.06 14.30
CA SER A 547 -31.03 15.31 13.51
C SER A 547 -30.58 13.88 13.19
N ARG A 548 -29.27 13.60 13.24
CA ARG A 548 -28.68 12.28 12.97
C ARG A 548 -28.59 11.47 14.27
N ARG A 549 -29.72 10.93 14.70
CA ARG A 549 -29.84 10.06 15.89
C ARG A 549 -30.74 8.85 15.63
N ALA A 550 -30.44 7.72 16.24
CA ALA A 550 -31.20 6.48 16.09
C ALA A 550 -31.21 5.67 17.39
N PHE A 551 -32.30 4.93 17.63
CA PHE A 551 -32.30 3.88 18.64
C PHE A 551 -31.76 2.59 18.02
N VAL A 552 -30.85 1.92 18.72
CA VAL A 552 -30.28 0.62 18.32
C VAL A 552 -30.56 -0.40 19.43
N VAL A 553 -30.86 -1.63 19.01
CA VAL A 553 -30.98 -2.79 19.89
C VAL A 553 -30.01 -3.85 19.34
N PRO A 554 -28.77 -3.93 19.84
CA PRO A 554 -27.74 -4.77 19.25
C PRO A 554 -27.99 -6.25 19.53
N SER A 555 -27.71 -7.10 18.55
CA SER A 555 -27.66 -8.57 18.70
C SER A 555 -26.36 -9.02 19.37
N ARG A 556 -25.24 -8.37 19.00
CA ARG A 556 -23.89 -8.51 19.54
C ARG A 556 -23.32 -7.13 19.78
N VAL A 557 -22.56 -6.99 20.85
CA VAL A 557 -21.72 -5.83 21.16
C VAL A 557 -20.28 -6.30 21.18
N GLU A 558 -19.39 -5.54 20.56
CA GLU A 558 -17.97 -5.89 20.45
C GLU A 558 -17.10 -4.71 20.90
N PRO A 559 -16.28 -4.85 21.95
CA PRO A 559 -15.31 -3.83 22.33
C PRO A 559 -14.22 -3.76 21.26
N LEU A 560 -13.99 -2.57 20.71
CA LEU A 560 -12.99 -2.38 19.66
C LEU A 560 -11.56 -2.25 20.23
N TYR A 561 -11.42 -1.70 21.44
CA TYR A 561 -10.10 -1.53 22.05
C TYR A 561 -9.58 -2.78 22.74
N LYS A 562 -8.30 -3.06 22.51
CA LYS A 562 -7.46 -3.95 23.31
C LYS A 562 -6.18 -3.24 23.74
N CYS A 563 -5.51 -3.73 24.78
CA CYS A 563 -4.23 -3.19 25.22
C CYS A 563 -3.07 -3.92 24.52
N TYR A 564 -2.19 -3.18 23.85
CA TYR A 564 -1.02 -3.73 23.14
C TYR A 564 0.31 -3.35 23.79
N TRP A 565 0.34 -2.26 24.55
CA TRP A 565 1.43 -1.93 25.45
C TRP A 565 0.82 -1.41 26.76
N SER A 566 1.01 -2.14 27.85
CA SER A 566 0.66 -1.70 29.20
C SER A 566 1.91 -1.27 29.94
N GLY A 567 2.03 0.01 30.24
CA GLY A 567 3.16 0.57 30.97
C GLY A 567 3.03 0.27 32.46
N SER A 568 2.64 1.28 33.23
CA SER A 568 2.42 1.15 34.67
C SER A 568 1.03 0.61 35.05
N SER A 569 0.09 0.50 34.09
CA SER A 569 -1.25 -0.07 34.36
C SER A 569 -1.27 -1.57 34.70
N GLY A 570 -0.23 -2.32 34.27
CA GLY A 570 -0.19 -3.78 34.42
C GLY A 570 -1.28 -4.54 33.66
N ALA A 571 -2.02 -3.87 32.75
CA ALA A 571 -3.10 -4.51 31.99
C ALA A 571 -2.58 -5.68 31.12
N PRO A 572 -3.37 -6.76 30.92
CA PRO A 572 -2.99 -7.84 30.01
C PRO A 572 -2.73 -7.31 28.60
N ARG A 573 -1.56 -7.63 28.05
CA ARG A 573 -1.18 -7.25 26.68
C ARG A 573 -1.62 -8.33 25.70
N GLU A 574 -2.24 -7.92 24.61
CA GLU A 574 -2.41 -8.78 23.43
C GLU A 574 -1.05 -9.05 22.78
N PRO A 575 -0.85 -10.23 22.18
CA PRO A 575 0.29 -10.47 21.30
C PRO A 575 0.18 -9.60 20.04
N LEU A 576 1.34 -9.23 19.47
CA LEU A 576 1.39 -8.71 18.11
C LEU A 576 1.27 -9.90 17.15
N PRO A 577 0.22 -9.97 16.30
CA PRO A 577 0.04 -11.05 15.33
C PRO A 577 1.06 -10.97 14.19
N SER A 578 1.30 -12.10 13.52
CA SER A 578 2.12 -12.15 12.31
C SER A 578 1.44 -11.45 11.11
N LEU A 579 2.22 -11.12 10.08
CA LEU A 579 1.72 -10.46 8.87
C LEU A 579 0.64 -11.29 8.14
N GLU A 580 0.71 -12.63 8.21
CA GLU A 580 -0.29 -13.50 7.59
C GLU A 580 -1.59 -13.56 8.39
N GLU A 581 -1.51 -13.57 9.72
CA GLU A 581 -2.68 -13.43 10.60
C GLU A 581 -3.36 -12.06 10.42
N LEU A 582 -2.58 -11.00 10.20
CA LEU A 582 -3.08 -9.66 9.88
C LEU A 582 -3.76 -9.60 8.51
N ARG A 583 -3.17 -10.23 7.49
CA ARG A 583 -3.76 -10.38 6.14
C ARG A 583 -5.11 -11.12 6.21
N GLU A 584 -5.16 -12.25 6.92
CA GLU A 584 -6.39 -13.05 7.08
C GLU A 584 -7.43 -12.36 7.98
N HIS A 585 -7.02 -11.57 8.97
CA HIS A 585 -7.93 -10.69 9.72
C HIS A 585 -8.52 -9.59 8.83
N CYS A 586 -7.67 -8.87 8.08
CA CYS A 586 -8.08 -7.86 7.10
C CYS A 586 -9.09 -8.41 6.08
N ARG A 587 -8.80 -9.58 5.50
CA ARG A 587 -9.69 -10.26 4.55
C ARG A 587 -11.08 -10.52 5.15
N ARG A 588 -11.15 -11.12 6.35
CA ARG A 588 -12.41 -11.41 7.04
C ARG A 588 -13.17 -10.15 7.45
N GLU A 589 -12.48 -9.12 7.93
CA GLU A 589 -13.10 -7.84 8.29
C GLU A 589 -13.70 -7.12 7.09
N LEU A 590 -13.08 -7.20 5.90
CA LEU A 590 -13.62 -6.67 4.65
C LEU A 590 -14.81 -7.47 4.14
N GLU A 591 -14.75 -8.80 4.21
CA GLU A 591 -15.85 -9.71 3.82
C GLU A 591 -17.07 -9.61 4.75
N ALA A 592 -16.88 -9.26 6.02
CA ALA A 592 -17.96 -9.03 6.99
C ALA A 592 -18.74 -7.72 6.78
N GLN A 593 -18.25 -6.80 5.92
CA GLN A 593 -18.94 -5.52 5.67
C GLN A 593 -20.15 -5.67 4.76
N ARG A 594 -21.19 -4.87 5.01
CA ARG A 594 -22.33 -4.75 4.09
C ARG A 594 -21.86 -4.20 2.76
N SER A 595 -22.28 -4.84 1.66
CA SER A 595 -21.78 -4.56 0.30
C SER A 595 -21.98 -3.12 -0.17
N ASP A 596 -22.95 -2.40 0.40
CA ASP A 596 -23.23 -0.99 0.13
C ASP A 596 -22.28 -0.01 0.84
N HIS A 597 -21.66 -0.39 1.97
CA HIS A 597 -20.59 0.42 2.60
C HIS A 597 -19.26 0.31 1.85
N VAL A 598 -18.94 -0.87 1.31
CA VAL A 598 -17.65 -1.16 0.66
C VAL A 598 -17.68 -1.03 -0.87
N ARG A 599 -18.69 -0.43 -1.49
CA ARG A 599 -18.73 -0.23 -2.96
C ARG A 599 -17.89 0.98 -3.39
N ALA A 600 -17.31 0.92 -4.59
CA ALA A 600 -16.42 1.98 -5.10
C ALA A 600 -17.15 3.30 -5.40
N PHE A 601 -18.37 3.24 -5.94
CA PHE A 601 -19.15 4.43 -6.34
C PHE A 601 -20.30 4.71 -5.37
N ASN A 602 -20.38 5.95 -4.89
CA ASN A 602 -21.37 6.44 -3.92
C ASN A 602 -21.70 5.44 -2.79
N PRO A 603 -20.72 4.92 -2.03
CA PRO A 603 -20.99 4.03 -0.89
C PRO A 603 -21.95 4.65 0.13
N THR A 604 -22.71 3.78 0.82
CA THR A 604 -23.56 4.18 1.94
C THR A 604 -22.66 4.61 3.11
N PRO A 605 -22.82 5.81 3.70
CA PRO A 605 -22.05 6.20 4.87
C PRO A 605 -22.26 5.29 6.07
N TYR A 606 -21.17 4.84 6.69
CA TYR A 606 -21.23 4.11 7.96
C TYR A 606 -21.58 5.07 9.10
N LYS A 607 -22.21 4.54 10.16
CA LYS A 607 -22.63 5.36 11.31
C LYS A 607 -21.55 5.32 12.39
N VAL A 608 -21.04 6.49 12.73
CA VAL A 608 -20.26 6.71 13.95
C VAL A 608 -21.06 7.59 14.88
N SER A 609 -21.10 7.26 16.17
CA SER A 609 -21.96 7.92 17.16
C SER A 609 -21.33 7.95 18.54
N VAL A 610 -21.91 8.80 19.40
CA VAL A 610 -21.64 8.86 20.83
C VAL A 610 -22.89 8.42 21.61
N SER A 611 -22.71 8.05 22.88
CA SER A 611 -23.82 7.85 23.82
C SER A 611 -24.64 9.13 24.01
N ALA A 612 -25.83 9.01 24.62
CA ALA A 612 -26.62 10.18 24.96
C ALA A 612 -25.89 11.10 25.96
N LYS A 613 -25.30 10.52 27.03
CA LYS A 613 -24.55 11.24 28.06
C LYS A 613 -23.32 11.94 27.49
N LEU A 614 -22.53 11.25 26.66
CA LEU A 614 -21.34 11.82 26.01
C LEU A 614 -21.73 12.90 24.99
N TYR A 615 -22.85 12.76 24.25
CA TYR A 615 -23.38 13.85 23.42
C TYR A 615 -23.66 15.09 24.26
N ASP A 616 -24.44 14.96 25.33
CA ASP A 616 -24.88 16.12 26.12
C ASP A 616 -23.67 16.76 26.84
N PHE A 617 -22.68 15.94 27.25
CA PHE A 617 -21.40 16.43 27.79
C PHE A 617 -20.52 17.17 26.76
N ILE A 618 -20.45 16.72 25.49
CA ILE A 618 -19.75 17.44 24.42
C ILE A 618 -20.31 18.86 24.28
N HIS A 619 -21.64 19.00 24.26
CA HIS A 619 -22.29 20.28 24.03
C HIS A 619 -22.19 21.20 25.26
N PHE A 620 -22.29 20.64 26.47
CA PHE A 620 -22.00 21.35 27.72
C PHE A 620 -20.56 21.90 27.74
N LEU A 621 -19.56 21.05 27.47
CA LEU A 621 -18.16 21.47 27.51
C LEU A 621 -17.82 22.46 26.38
N TRP A 622 -18.42 22.30 25.19
CA TRP A 622 -18.31 23.28 24.11
C TRP A 622 -18.81 24.65 24.57
N LEU A 623 -20.02 24.75 25.12
CA LEU A 623 -20.61 26.03 25.53
C LEU A 623 -19.85 26.73 26.65
N ASN A 624 -19.14 25.98 27.50
CA ASN A 624 -18.31 26.55 28.57
C ASN A 624 -16.93 27.04 28.07
N GLU A 625 -16.36 26.39 27.05
CA GLU A 625 -15.03 26.69 26.50
C GLU A 625 -15.08 27.65 25.29
N ALA A 626 -16.27 27.90 24.74
CA ALA A 626 -16.48 28.86 23.66
C ALA A 626 -16.60 30.29 24.23
N PRO A 627 -15.71 31.23 23.84
CA PRO A 627 -15.80 32.61 24.32
C PRO A 627 -17.04 33.31 23.76
N VAL A 628 -17.80 33.97 24.62
CA VAL A 628 -18.92 34.84 24.22
C VAL A 628 -18.36 36.18 23.75
N GLY A 629 -18.55 36.50 22.46
CA GLY A 629 -18.22 37.81 21.91
C GLY A 629 -19.32 38.84 22.20
N GLU A 630 -18.91 40.02 22.64
CA GLU A 630 -19.78 41.20 22.67
C GLU A 630 -19.68 41.94 21.32
N LEU A 631 -20.81 42.45 20.82
CA LEU A 631 -20.88 43.22 19.57
C LEU A 631 -21.24 44.67 19.90
N HIS A 632 -20.57 45.62 19.25
CA HIS A 632 -20.70 47.06 19.43
C HIS A 632 -21.00 47.74 18.08
#